data_AF-A0A2N1XWT7-F1
#
_entry.id   AF-A0A2N1XWT7-F1
#
_cell.length_a   1.000
_cell.length_b   1.000
_cell.length_c   1.000
_cell.angle_alpha   90.00
_cell.angle_beta   90.00
_cell.angle_gamma   90.00
#
_symmetry.space_group_name_H-M   'P 1'
#
loop_
_entity.id
_entity.type
_entity.pdbx_description
1 polymer ?
#
loop_
_entity_poly.entity_id
_entity_poly.type
_entity_poly.pdbx_seq_one_letter_code
_entity_poly.pdbx_strand_id
1 'polypeptide(L)'
;MNPDENALSALGWREWLALPEFNIRRIKAKVDTGARTSALHAFFIDPYLKGSQHWLVFGIHPNQHDRDTIIECHAPVKDRRLVSDSGGHKSRRYVIETRILIGHFLLTTEMTLTNRDSMKFRMLLGRTALQNNFVINPQASFLQGKPDKTLYQNNL
;
A
#
# COMPACT_ATOMS: atom_id res chain seq x y z
N MET A 1 15.86 -29.75 -11.47
CA MET A 1 15.29 -28.74 -10.55
C MET A 1 16.32 -27.62 -10.46
N ASN A 2 16.00 -26.42 -10.94
CA ASN A 2 16.93 -25.30 -10.90
C ASN A 2 17.02 -24.75 -9.47
N PRO A 3 18.22 -24.57 -8.89
CA PRO A 3 18.38 -24.05 -7.53
C PRO A 3 17.88 -22.60 -7.36
N ASP A 4 17.63 -21.89 -8.47
CA ASP A 4 17.17 -20.50 -8.48
C ASP A 4 15.65 -20.30 -8.41
N GLU A 5 14.86 -21.39 -8.45
CA GLU A 5 13.39 -21.30 -8.53
C GLU A 5 12.72 -20.89 -7.19
N ASN A 6 13.53 -20.64 -6.14
CA ASN A 6 13.06 -20.32 -4.80
C ASN A 6 13.80 -19.12 -4.14
N ALA A 7 14.54 -18.32 -4.93
CA ALA A 7 15.26 -17.17 -4.40
C ALA A 7 14.31 -16.01 -4.09
N LEU A 8 13.98 -15.84 -2.81
CA LEU A 8 13.21 -14.69 -2.32
C LEU A 8 13.96 -13.37 -2.58
N SER A 9 13.24 -12.36 -3.05
CA SER A 9 13.82 -11.03 -3.27
C SER A 9 13.97 -10.24 -1.98
N ALA A 10 15.06 -9.47 -1.84
CA ALA A 10 15.30 -8.69 -0.63
C ALA A 10 14.59 -7.32 -0.69
N LEU A 11 13.84 -7.00 0.37
CA LEU A 11 13.31 -5.65 0.64
C LEU A 11 14.09 -5.01 1.79
N GLY A 12 14.30 -3.70 1.74
CA GLY A 12 14.70 -2.93 2.91
C GLY A 12 13.55 -2.74 3.90
N TRP A 13 13.82 -2.15 5.06
CA TRP A 13 12.76 -1.79 6.03
C TRP A 13 11.80 -0.71 5.51
N ARG A 14 12.21 0.00 4.45
CA ARG A 14 11.38 0.92 3.67
C ARG A 14 11.68 0.77 2.19
N GLU A 15 10.64 0.92 1.39
CA GLU A 15 10.70 0.76 -0.07
C GLU A 15 9.92 1.87 -0.77
N TRP A 16 10.22 2.04 -2.06
CA TRP A 16 9.36 2.82 -2.95
C TRP A 16 8.35 1.89 -3.61
N LEU A 17 7.08 2.24 -3.49
CA LEU A 17 5.98 1.54 -4.12
C LEU A 17 5.26 2.46 -5.10
N ALA A 18 4.42 1.88 -5.95
CA ALA A 18 3.39 2.62 -6.66
C ALA A 18 2.04 1.91 -6.59
N LEU A 19 0.96 2.69 -6.73
CA LEU A 19 -0.42 2.22 -6.82
C LEU A 19 -0.97 2.65 -8.18
N PRO A 20 -0.78 1.85 -9.24
CA PRO A 20 -1.17 2.22 -10.60
C PRO A 20 -2.65 2.55 -10.77
N GLU A 21 -3.54 1.84 -10.07
CA GLU A 21 -4.99 2.08 -10.15
C GLU A 21 -5.41 3.46 -9.63
N PHE A 22 -4.54 4.10 -8.85
CA PHE A 22 -4.73 5.45 -8.32
C PHE A 22 -3.80 6.48 -8.96
N ASN A 23 -3.08 6.12 -10.03
CA ASN A 23 -2.05 6.97 -10.66
C ASN A 23 -0.98 7.48 -9.67
N ILE A 24 -0.77 6.77 -8.55
CA ILE A 24 0.28 7.09 -7.58
C ILE A 24 1.55 6.43 -8.07
N ARG A 25 2.37 7.20 -8.80
CA ARG A 25 3.62 6.73 -9.42
C ARG A 25 4.73 6.42 -8.43
N ARG A 26 4.63 6.96 -7.20
CA ARG A 26 5.60 6.71 -6.15
C ARG A 26 5.03 7.08 -4.78
N ILE A 27 5.19 6.18 -3.82
CA ILE A 27 4.90 6.40 -2.40
C ILE A 27 5.97 5.70 -1.56
N LYS A 28 6.44 6.34 -0.47
CA LYS A 28 7.33 5.66 0.49
C LYS A 28 6.48 4.78 1.39
N ALA A 29 6.76 3.48 1.40
CA ALA A 29 6.15 2.56 2.34
C ALA A 29 7.18 2.08 3.38
N LYS A 30 6.73 1.92 4.63
CA LYS A 30 7.47 1.13 5.61
C LYS A 30 7.07 -0.33 5.42
N VAL A 31 8.05 -1.23 5.33
CA VAL A 31 7.80 -2.66 5.38
C VAL A 31 7.58 -3.05 6.85
N ASP A 32 6.36 -3.49 7.18
CA ASP A 32 5.90 -3.64 8.56
C ASP A 32 5.42 -5.08 8.81
N THR A 33 6.33 -5.94 9.26
CA THR A 33 6.02 -7.34 9.59
C THR A 33 5.08 -7.49 10.78
N GLY A 34 4.97 -6.46 11.63
CA GLY A 34 4.02 -6.42 12.75
C GLY A 34 2.57 -6.18 12.30
N ALA A 35 2.37 -5.59 11.12
CA ALA A 35 1.05 -5.35 10.55
C ALA A 35 0.61 -6.53 9.68
N ARG A 36 -0.53 -7.17 10.02
CA ARG A 36 -1.11 -8.25 9.18
C ARG A 36 -1.44 -7.73 7.79
N THR A 37 -2.28 -6.72 7.70
CA THR A 37 -2.77 -6.11 6.45
C THR A 37 -2.07 -4.78 6.23
N SER A 38 -1.77 -4.45 4.96
CA SER A 38 -1.24 -3.15 4.58
C SER A 38 -2.17 -2.00 4.99
N ALA A 39 -1.62 -0.81 5.15
CA ALA A 39 -2.40 0.39 5.50
C ALA A 39 -1.96 1.58 4.65
N LEU A 40 -2.93 2.36 4.20
CA LEU A 40 -2.71 3.56 3.41
C LEU A 40 -3.30 4.75 4.15
N HIS A 41 -2.47 5.77 4.37
CA HIS A 41 -2.91 7.04 4.94
C HIS A 41 -3.78 7.77 3.91
N ALA A 42 -5.00 8.09 4.31
CA ALA A 42 -5.92 8.91 3.55
C ALA A 42 -6.42 10.05 4.45
N PHE A 43 -6.28 11.29 4.00
CA PHE A 43 -6.61 12.47 4.82
C PHE A 43 -8.12 12.75 4.85
N PHE A 44 -8.87 12.26 3.88
CA PHE A 44 -10.32 12.08 3.94
C PHE A 44 -10.72 10.74 3.35
N ILE A 45 -11.86 10.19 3.79
CA ILE A 45 -12.44 8.94 3.31
C ILE A 45 -13.96 9.06 3.38
N ASP A 46 -14.61 9.19 2.23
CA ASP A 46 -16.07 9.34 2.15
C ASP A 46 -16.70 8.19 1.36
N PRO A 47 -17.65 7.44 1.95
CA PRO A 47 -18.36 6.40 1.25
C PRO A 47 -19.44 6.97 0.33
N TYR A 48 -19.62 6.36 -0.84
CA TYR A 48 -20.71 6.68 -1.76
C TYR A 48 -21.22 5.42 -2.47
N LEU A 49 -22.36 5.55 -3.16
CA LEU A 49 -22.92 4.48 -4.00
C LEU A 49 -22.64 4.77 -5.47
N LYS A 50 -22.10 3.77 -6.19
CA LYS A 50 -21.99 3.77 -7.64
C LYS A 50 -22.93 2.69 -8.17
N GLY A 51 -24.14 3.10 -8.58
CA GLY A 51 -25.24 2.15 -8.80
C GLY A 51 -25.64 1.49 -7.48
N SER A 52 -25.60 0.16 -7.41
CA SER A 52 -25.88 -0.62 -6.20
C SER A 52 -24.63 -1.00 -5.38
N GLN A 53 -23.43 -0.62 -5.83
CA GLN A 53 -22.17 -1.00 -5.17
C GLN A 53 -21.68 0.11 -4.24
N HIS A 54 -21.17 -0.28 -3.07
CA HIS A 54 -20.48 0.63 -2.14
C HIS A 54 -19.06 0.94 -2.62
N TRP A 55 -18.75 2.23 -2.68
CA TRP A 55 -17.45 2.77 -3.07
C TRP A 55 -16.96 3.76 -2.03
N LEU A 56 -15.68 4.11 -2.14
CA LEU A 56 -15.03 5.15 -1.35
C LEU A 56 -14.40 6.15 -2.31
N VAL A 57 -14.53 7.43 -2.00
CA VAL A 57 -13.63 8.48 -2.47
C VAL A 57 -12.70 8.85 -1.32
N PHE A 58 -11.41 8.95 -1.60
CA PHE A 58 -10.41 9.26 -0.57
C PHE A 58 -9.24 10.04 -1.15
N GLY A 59 -8.69 10.93 -0.33
CA GLY A 59 -7.56 11.78 -0.70
C GLY A 59 -6.25 11.27 -0.15
N ILE A 60 -5.21 11.29 -0.98
CA ILE A 60 -3.84 10.91 -0.59
C ILE A 60 -2.88 12.06 -0.86
N HIS A 61 -1.97 12.28 0.09
CA HIS A 61 -0.73 13.03 -0.14
C HIS A 61 0.40 12.02 -0.46
N PRO A 62 0.77 11.83 -1.74
CA PRO A 62 1.72 10.78 -2.13
C PRO A 62 3.15 11.09 -1.68
N ASN A 63 3.46 12.36 -1.55
CA ASN A 63 4.77 12.88 -1.19
C ASN A 63 4.89 13.05 0.34
N GLN A 64 6.08 12.76 0.87
CA GLN A 64 6.37 12.99 2.28
C GLN A 64 6.58 14.48 2.54
N HIS A 65 6.05 14.98 3.66
CA HIS A 65 6.15 16.39 4.07
C HIS A 65 5.54 17.41 3.09
N ASP A 66 4.73 16.94 2.15
CA ASP A 66 3.97 17.74 1.18
C ASP A 66 2.48 17.46 1.43
N ARG A 67 1.71 18.54 1.57
CA ARG A 67 0.26 18.52 1.76
C ARG A 67 -0.49 19.22 0.62
N ASP A 68 0.24 19.77 -0.35
CA ASP A 68 -0.33 20.49 -1.48
C ASP A 68 -0.62 19.53 -2.63
N THR A 69 0.26 18.54 -2.84
CA THR A 69 -0.02 17.47 -3.80
C THR A 69 -1.11 16.55 -3.26
N ILE A 70 -2.25 16.53 -3.94
CA ILE A 70 -3.41 15.69 -3.61
C ILE A 70 -3.72 14.78 -4.81
N ILE A 71 -3.96 13.51 -4.52
CA ILE A 71 -4.54 12.56 -5.47
C ILE A 71 -5.85 12.06 -4.89
N GLU A 72 -6.95 12.37 -5.57
CA GLU A 72 -8.26 11.80 -5.30
C GLU A 72 -8.34 10.40 -5.90
N CYS A 73 -8.75 9.43 -5.09
CA CYS A 73 -8.77 8.03 -5.43
C CYS A 73 -10.18 7.46 -5.22
N HIS A 74 -10.57 6.54 -6.08
CA HIS A 74 -11.85 5.84 -5.98
C HIS A 74 -11.63 4.33 -5.97
N ALA A 75 -12.26 3.63 -5.03
CA ALA A 75 -12.20 2.18 -4.97
C ALA A 75 -13.50 1.57 -4.43
N PRO A 76 -13.89 0.37 -4.90
CA PRO A 76 -14.99 -0.37 -4.28
C PRO A 76 -14.63 -0.75 -2.84
N VAL A 77 -15.62 -0.73 -1.95
CA VAL A 77 -15.46 -1.27 -0.60
C VAL A 77 -15.36 -2.79 -0.70
N LYS A 78 -14.23 -3.36 -0.29
CA LYS A 78 -14.05 -4.81 -0.19
C LYS A 78 -14.63 -5.35 1.12
N ASP A 79 -14.34 -4.66 2.22
CA ASP A 79 -14.72 -5.08 3.58
C ASP A 79 -14.62 -3.90 4.57
N ARG A 80 -15.08 -4.08 5.82
CA ARG A 80 -14.77 -3.22 6.97
C ARG A 80 -14.25 -4.07 8.12
N ARG A 81 -13.01 -3.84 8.54
CA ARG A 81 -12.34 -4.65 9.57
C ARG A 81 -12.04 -3.86 10.83
N LEU A 82 -12.15 -4.52 11.97
CA LEU A 82 -11.67 -3.99 13.25
C LEU A 82 -10.15 -4.14 13.30
N VAL A 83 -9.45 -3.02 13.38
CA VAL A 83 -7.98 -2.96 13.38
C VAL A 83 -7.52 -2.37 14.71
N SER A 84 -6.64 -3.09 15.40
CA SER A 84 -5.90 -2.59 16.56
C SER A 84 -4.64 -1.86 16.09
N ASP A 85 -4.36 -0.69 16.66
CA ASP A 85 -3.05 -0.06 16.49
C ASP A 85 -2.05 -0.50 17.57
N SER A 86 -0.82 0.01 17.48
CA SER A 86 0.25 -0.28 18.44
C SER A 86 -0.03 0.21 19.87
N GLY A 87 -0.98 1.14 20.05
CA GLY A 87 -1.44 1.61 21.36
C GLY A 87 -2.59 0.78 21.93
N GLY A 88 -3.04 -0.27 21.22
CA GLY A 88 -4.17 -1.11 21.62
C GLY A 88 -5.54 -0.53 21.28
N HIS A 89 -5.61 0.65 20.67
CA HIS A 89 -6.88 1.24 20.26
C HIS A 89 -7.44 0.51 19.04
N LYS A 90 -8.72 0.15 19.12
CA LYS A 90 -9.43 -0.56 18.05
C LYS A 90 -10.29 0.41 17.26
N SER A 91 -10.22 0.35 15.94
CA SER A 91 -11.02 1.17 15.02
C SER A 91 -11.52 0.33 13.84
N ARG A 92 -12.75 0.58 13.38
CA ARG A 92 -13.27 -0.02 12.15
C ARG A 92 -12.70 0.74 10.96
N ARG A 93 -12.00 0.05 10.06
CA ARG A 93 -11.41 0.63 8.86
C ARG A 93 -11.98 0.00 7.61
N TYR A 94 -12.20 0.82 6.58
CA TYR A 94 -12.50 0.32 5.26
C TYR A 94 -11.31 -0.44 4.69
N VAL A 95 -11.60 -1.53 4.00
CA VAL A 95 -10.63 -2.32 3.24
C VAL A 95 -10.93 -2.13 1.77
N ILE A 96 -9.88 -1.87 1.01
CA ILE A 96 -9.89 -1.89 -0.45
C ILE A 96 -8.90 -2.96 -0.93
N GLU A 97 -9.11 -3.45 -2.13
CA GLU A 97 -8.18 -4.33 -2.85
C GLU A 97 -7.64 -3.56 -4.05
N THR A 98 -6.33 -3.59 -4.25
CA THR A 98 -5.68 -2.88 -5.36
C THR A 98 -4.34 -3.52 -5.70
N ARG A 99 -3.79 -3.18 -6.86
CA ARG A 99 -2.43 -3.58 -7.25
C ARG A 99 -1.38 -2.59 -6.74
N ILE A 100 -0.28 -3.14 -6.24
CA ILE A 100 0.93 -2.41 -5.87
C ILE A 100 2.11 -2.90 -6.73
N LEU A 101 3.03 -2.00 -7.06
CA LEU A 101 4.32 -2.38 -7.65
C LEU A 101 5.46 -2.09 -6.68
N ILE A 102 6.34 -3.06 -6.50
CA ILE A 102 7.60 -2.93 -5.76
C ILE A 102 8.73 -3.33 -6.71
N GLY A 103 9.57 -2.38 -7.14
CA GLY A 103 10.55 -2.66 -8.21
C GLY A 103 9.86 -3.13 -9.49
N HIS A 104 9.96 -4.43 -9.79
CA HIS A 104 9.31 -5.11 -10.92
C HIS A 104 8.18 -6.07 -10.50
N PHE A 105 7.88 -6.20 -9.20
CA PHE A 105 6.86 -7.10 -8.68
C PHE A 105 5.50 -6.41 -8.61
N LEU A 106 4.55 -6.84 -9.44
CA LEU A 106 3.16 -6.39 -9.41
C LEU A 106 2.31 -7.37 -8.60
N LEU A 107 1.74 -6.89 -7.49
CA LEU A 107 1.03 -7.72 -6.53
C LEU A 107 -0.35 -7.15 -6.24
N THR A 108 -1.38 -7.99 -6.22
CA THR A 108 -2.69 -7.61 -5.67
C THR A 108 -2.65 -7.72 -4.16
N THR A 109 -3.11 -6.69 -3.45
CA THR A 109 -3.14 -6.68 -2.00
C THR A 109 -4.35 -5.96 -1.45
N GLU A 110 -4.82 -6.42 -0.30
CA GLU A 110 -5.77 -5.69 0.51
C GLU A 110 -5.05 -4.65 1.36
N MET A 111 -5.66 -3.47 1.48
CA MET A 111 -5.18 -2.43 2.38
C MET A 111 -6.33 -1.75 3.11
N THR A 112 -6.04 -1.40 4.36
CA THR A 112 -6.94 -0.58 5.17
C THR A 112 -6.70 0.90 4.87
N LEU A 113 -7.77 1.67 4.71
CA LEU A 113 -7.68 3.12 4.67
C LEU A 113 -7.72 3.67 6.11
N THR A 114 -6.81 4.57 6.44
CA THR A 114 -6.74 5.17 7.77
C THR A 114 -6.43 6.66 7.70
N ASN A 115 -7.18 7.44 8.47
CA ASN A 115 -6.83 8.83 8.71
C ASN A 115 -5.96 8.92 9.97
N ARG A 116 -4.65 9.09 9.78
CA ARG A 116 -3.65 9.25 10.84
C ARG A 116 -2.56 10.18 10.36
N ASP A 117 -2.77 11.47 10.58
CA ASP A 117 -1.81 12.49 10.17
C ASP A 117 -0.46 12.39 10.90
N SER A 118 -0.42 11.69 12.03
CA SER A 118 0.81 11.38 12.76
C SER A 118 1.66 10.26 12.14
N MET A 119 1.17 9.57 11.11
CA MET A 119 1.96 8.52 10.45
C MET A 119 3.15 9.11 9.67
N LYS A 120 4.37 8.74 10.08
CA LYS A 120 5.60 9.10 9.37
C LYS A 120 5.65 8.53 7.94
N PHE A 121 4.99 7.39 7.70
CA PHE A 121 4.89 6.78 6.38
C PHE A 121 3.47 6.88 5.87
N ARG A 122 3.30 7.34 4.62
CA ARG A 122 1.98 7.38 3.97
C ARG A 122 1.42 5.98 3.70
N MET A 123 2.26 4.95 3.73
CA MET A 123 1.86 3.56 3.56
C MET A 123 2.66 2.62 4.48
N LEU A 124 1.98 1.61 5.00
CA LEU A 124 2.57 0.43 5.62
C LEU A 124 2.33 -0.77 4.72
N LEU A 125 3.38 -1.51 4.38
CA LEU A 125 3.31 -2.77 3.66
C LEU A 125 3.28 -3.92 4.67
N GLY A 126 2.09 -4.50 4.86
CA GLY A 126 1.86 -5.56 5.83
C GLY A 126 2.30 -6.94 5.35
N ARG A 127 2.46 -7.88 6.26
CA ARG A 127 3.00 -9.22 5.98
C ARG A 127 2.18 -10.04 4.98
N THR A 128 0.86 -9.85 4.84
CA THR A 128 0.08 -10.58 3.81
C THR A 128 0.47 -10.18 2.38
N ALA A 129 0.92 -8.94 2.16
CA ALA A 129 1.42 -8.51 0.86
C ALA A 129 2.81 -9.06 0.52
N LEU A 130 3.54 -9.56 1.54
CA LEU A 130 4.93 -10.00 1.43
C LEU A 130 5.07 -11.52 1.27
N GLN A 131 3.99 -12.28 1.44
CA GLN A 131 4.03 -13.73 1.49
C GLN A 131 4.65 -14.31 0.20
N ASN A 132 5.52 -15.31 0.40
CA ASN A 132 6.14 -16.16 -0.62
C ASN A 132 7.12 -15.49 -1.60
N ASN A 133 7.32 -14.17 -1.53
CA ASN A 133 8.12 -13.45 -2.52
C ASN A 133 9.36 -12.75 -1.95
N PHE A 134 9.40 -12.44 -0.64
CA PHE A 134 10.41 -11.54 -0.09
C PHE A 134 11.06 -11.97 1.22
N VAL A 135 12.32 -11.56 1.39
CA VAL A 135 13.01 -11.42 2.69
C VAL A 135 13.18 -9.95 3.03
N ILE A 136 13.27 -9.62 4.32
CA ILE A 136 13.41 -8.22 4.76
C ILE A 136 14.78 -8.04 5.39
N ASN A 137 15.56 -7.13 4.83
CA ASN A 137 16.81 -6.65 5.41
C ASN A 137 16.52 -5.35 6.21
N PRO A 138 16.50 -5.41 7.56
CA PRO A 138 16.21 -4.23 8.38
C PRO A 138 17.32 -3.19 8.35
N GLN A 139 18.54 -3.53 7.89
CA GLN A 139 19.67 -2.60 7.79
C GLN A 139 19.69 -1.82 6.47
N ALA A 140 18.83 -2.18 5.50
CA ALA A 140 18.81 -1.57 4.17
C ALA A 140 17.53 -0.77 3.90
N SER A 141 17.57 0.08 2.89
CA SER A 141 16.42 0.83 2.37
C SER A 141 16.44 0.83 0.86
N PHE A 142 15.26 0.77 0.24
CA PHE A 142 15.09 0.94 -1.21
C PHE A 142 15.86 -0.09 -2.05
N LEU A 143 15.92 -1.34 -1.60
CA LEU A 143 16.65 -2.42 -2.29
C LEU A 143 16.07 -2.71 -3.67
N GLN A 144 14.78 -2.43 -3.87
CA GLN A 144 14.11 -2.60 -5.17
C GLN A 144 14.15 -1.35 -6.05
N GLY A 145 14.84 -0.29 -5.60
CA GLY A 145 14.93 0.97 -6.33
C GLY A 145 13.59 1.70 -6.44
N LYS A 146 13.40 2.42 -7.54
CA LYS A 146 12.13 3.10 -7.86
C LYS A 146 11.28 2.15 -8.71
N PRO A 147 9.94 2.08 -8.51
CA PRO A 147 9.07 1.24 -9.32
C PRO A 147 9.24 1.55 -10.82
N ASP A 148 9.36 0.51 -11.64
CA ASP A 148 9.50 0.66 -13.09
C ASP A 148 8.16 1.09 -13.70
N LYS A 149 8.15 2.28 -14.30
CA LYS A 149 6.94 2.88 -14.84
C LYS A 149 6.45 2.22 -16.12
N THR A 150 7.34 1.53 -16.83
CA THR A 150 6.99 0.87 -18.11
C THR A 150 6.04 -0.30 -17.89
N LEU A 151 6.06 -0.91 -16.70
CA LEU A 151 5.17 -2.00 -16.30
C LEU A 151 3.70 -1.55 -16.11
N TYR A 152 3.41 -0.25 -16.14
CA TYR A 152 2.05 0.29 -16.04
C TYR A 152 1.41 0.66 -17.37
N GLN A 153 2.19 0.91 -18.43
CA GLN A 153 1.67 1.43 -19.70
C GLN A 153 1.03 0.37 -20.59
N ASN A 154 1.20 -0.92 -20.27
CA ASN A 154 0.70 -2.04 -21.08
C ASN A 154 -0.62 -2.65 -20.56
N ASN A 155 -1.27 -2.04 -19.56
CA ASN A 155 -2.49 -2.59 -18.94
C ASN A 155 -3.57 -1.51 -18.63
N LEU A 156 -3.57 -0.41 -19.38
CA LEU A 156 -4.65 0.60 -19.44
C LEU A 156 -5.01 0.85 -20.90
#